data_AF-A0A3D3EQG7-F1
#
_entry.id   AF-A0A3D3EQG7-F1
#
_cell.length_a   1.000
_cell.length_b   1.000
_cell.length_c   1.000
_cell.angle_alpha   90.00
_cell.angle_beta   90.00
_cell.angle_gamma   90.00
#
_symmetry.space_group_name_H-M   'P 1'
#
loop_
_entity.id
_entity.type
_entity.pdbx_description
1 polymer ?
#
loop_
_entity_poly.entity_id
_entity_poly.type
_entity_poly.pdbx_seq_one_letter_code
_entity_poly.pdbx_strand_id
1 'polypeptide(L)' 'LEKVTRIVDGVTLLDNFNLHIYQGEIMGLVCINAHGEKELVDLLCKNLPLHYGRIY' A
#
# COMPACT_ATOMS: atom_id res chain seq x y z
N LEU A 1 -3.53 4.15 6.41
CA LEU A 1 -4.05 3.67 5.11
C LEU A 1 -5.35 2.94 5.33
N GLU A 2 -6.42 3.38 4.68
CA GLU A 2 -7.75 2.79 4.80
C GLU A 2 -8.32 2.47 3.41
N LYS A 3 -8.69 1.20 3.21
CA LYS A 3 -9.35 0.66 2.00
C LYS A 3 -8.66 1.05 0.70
N VAL A 4 -7.33 1.00 0.69
CA VAL A 4 -6.51 1.44 -0.44
C VAL A 4 -6.55 0.38 -1.55
N THR A 5 -6.99 0.80 -2.73
CA THR A 5 -6.93 -0.02 -3.95
C THR A 5 -6.09 0.70 -5.00
N ARG A 6 -5.16 -0.05 -5.61
CA ARG A 6 -4.30 0.46 -6.68
C ARG A 6 -4.17 -0.56 -7.80
N ILE A 7 -4.50 -0.08 -8.99
CA ILE A 7 -4.45 -0.84 -10.24
C ILE A 7 -3.38 -0.17 -11.11
N VAL A 8 -2.47 -0.96 -11.67
CA VAL A 8 -1.45 -0.49 -12.62
C VAL A 8 -1.51 -1.39 -13.83
N ASP A 9 -1.65 -0.79 -15.01
CA ASP A 9 -1.73 -1.50 -16.29
C ASP A 9 -2.77 -2.65 -16.31
N GLY A 10 -3.91 -2.44 -15.62
CA GLY A 10 -4.98 -3.42 -15.50
C GLY A 10 -4.77 -4.50 -14.43
N VAL A 11 -3.63 -4.51 -13.73
CA VAL A 11 -3.32 -5.44 -12.65
C VAL A 11 -3.60 -4.79 -11.29
N THR A 12 -4.45 -5.42 -10.47
CA THR A 12 -4.70 -4.97 -9.10
C THR A 12 -3.53 -5.35 -8.21
N LEU A 13 -2.71 -4.38 -7.82
CA LEU A 13 -1.50 -4.60 -7.01
C LEU A 13 -1.77 -4.41 -5.50
N LEU A 14 -2.71 -3.53 -5.16
CA LEU A 14 -3.26 -3.40 -3.82
C LEU A 14 -4.78 -3.49 -3.92
N ASP A 15 -5.40 -4.35 -3.11
CA ASP A 15 -6.84 -4.56 -3.10
C ASP A 15 -7.40 -4.35 -1.69
N ASN A 16 -8.19 -3.28 -1.52
CA ASN A 16 -8.85 -2.93 -0.26
C ASN A 16 -7.89 -3.00 0.95
N PHE A 17 -6.66 -2.55 0.76
CA PHE A 17 -5.56 -2.70 1.72
C PHE A 17 -5.70 -1.72 2.88
N ASN A 18 -5.55 -2.22 4.10
CA ASN A 18 -5.63 -1.42 5.32
C ASN A 18 -4.31 -1.56 6.09
N LEU A 19 -3.76 -0.44 6.50
CA LEU A 19 -2.54 -0.42 7.29
C LEU A 19 -2.50 0.81 8.19
N HIS A 20 -2.30 0.57 9.47
CA HIS A 20 -2.18 1.58 10.50
C HIS A 20 -0.82 1.40 11.18
N ILE A 21 0.01 2.44 11.17
CA ILE A 21 1.31 2.47 11.85
C ILE A 21 1.28 3.68 12.77
N TYR A 22 1.57 3.48 14.06
CA TYR A 22 1.65 4.56 15.02
C TYR A 22 3.05 5.20 15.04
N GLN A 23 3.11 6.44 15.50
CA GLN A 23 4.38 7.15 15.64
C GLN A 23 5.31 6.38 16.58
N GLY A 24 6.52 6.09 16.08
CA GLY A 24 7.54 5.35 16.83
C GLY A 24 7.48 3.83 16.70
N GLU A 25 6.51 3.27 15.97
CA GLU A 25 6.47 1.83 15.69
C GLU A 25 7.46 1.44 14.59
N ILE A 26 8.10 0.28 14.78
CA ILE A 26 8.89 -0.38 13.74
C ILE A 26 8.01 -1.51 13.18
N MET A 27 7.57 -1.34 11.94
CA MET A 27 6.79 -2.34 11.22
C MET A 27 7.68 -3.19 10.32
N GLY A 28 7.63 -4.51 10.51
CA GLY A 28 8.21 -5.48 9.57
C GLY A 28 7.20 -5.82 8.46
N LEU A 29 7.61 -5.69 7.21
CA LEU A 29 6.85 -6.14 6.04
C LEU A 29 7.49 -7.43 5.50
N VAL A 30 6.70 -8.51 5.42
CA VAL A 30 7.14 -9.79 4.83
C VAL A 30 6.16 -10.18 3.73
N CYS A 31 6.66 -10.30 2.50
CA CYS A 31 5.87 -10.64 1.34
C CYS A 31 6.17 -12.07 0.88
N ILE A 32 5.13 -12.86 0.59
CA ILE A 32 5.28 -14.27 0.17
C ILE A 32 5.63 -14.37 -1.32
N ASN A 33 5.16 -13.42 -2.14
CA ASN A 33 5.31 -13.46 -3.60
C ASN A 33 5.71 -12.10 -4.21
N ALA A 34 6.19 -11.16 -3.38
CA ALA A 34 6.54 -9.77 -3.74
C ALA A 34 5.45 -8.98 -4.51
N HIS A 35 4.25 -9.54 -4.67
CA HIS A 35 3.16 -8.92 -5.42
C HIS A 35 2.59 -7.76 -4.62
N GLY A 36 2.68 -6.55 -5.17
CA GLY A 36 2.24 -5.33 -4.48
C GLY A 36 3.21 -4.79 -3.43
N GLU A 37 4.31 -5.48 -3.12
CA GLU A 37 5.32 -5.02 -2.14
C GLU A 37 5.90 -3.67 -2.57
N LYS A 38 6.45 -3.63 -3.79
CA LYS A 38 7.02 -2.41 -4.35
C LYS A 38 5.99 -1.29 -4.42
N GLU A 39 4.75 -1.62 -4.77
CA GLU A 39 3.69 -0.60 -4.84
C GLU A 39 3.30 -0.06 -3.49
N LEU A 40 3.28 -0.88 -2.44
CA LEU A 40 3.06 -0.41 -1.08
C LEU A 40 4.19 0.53 -0.65
N VAL A 41 5.46 0.15 -0.88
CA VAL A 41 6.62 0.98 -0.51
C VAL A 41 6.62 2.29 -1.29
N ASP A 42 6.44 2.25 -2.61
CA ASP A 42 6.40 3.45 -3.44
C ASP A 42 5.21 4.34 -3.06
N LEU A 43 4.05 3.76 -2.73
CA LEU A 43 2.89 4.51 -2.24
C LEU A 43 3.21 5.26 -0.94
N LEU A 44 3.84 4.60 0.04
CA LEU A 44 4.20 5.20 1.32
C LEU A 44 5.26 6.30 1.17
N CYS A 45 6.28 6.08 0.34
CA CYS A 45 7.39 7.03 0.20
C CYS A 45 7.09 8.21 -0.72
N LYS A 46 6.27 8.00 -1.77
CA LYS A 46 6.06 8.99 -2.84
C LYS A 46 4.64 9.53 -2.89
N ASN A 47 3.72 8.99 -2.08
CA ASN A 47 2.31 9.37 -2.07
C ASN A 47 1.67 9.30 -3.46
N LEU A 48 1.83 8.14 -4.12
CA LEU A 48 1.31 7.89 -5.46
C LEU A 48 -0.22 8.02 -5.54
N PRO A 49 -0.77 8.35 -6.72
CA PRO A 49 -2.22 8.45 -6.90
C PRO A 49 -2.92 7.12 -6.64
N LEU A 50 -4.10 7.22 -6.02
CA LEU A 50 -4.96 6.11 -5.63
C LEU A 50 -6.16 5.97 -6.56
N HIS A 51 -6.65 4.75 -6.74
CA HIS A 51 -7.96 4.52 -7.36
C HIS A 51 -9.07 4.65 -6.32
N TYR A 52 -8.88 4.03 -5.14
CA TYR A 52 -9.79 4.10 -4.01
C TYR A 52 -9.01 4.13 -2.68
N GLY A 53 -9.67 4.62 -1.63
CA GLY A 53 -9.13 4.65 -0.27
C GLY A 53 -8.49 5.97 0.13
N ARG A 54 -7.81 5.98 1.28
CA ARG A 54 -7.18 7.17 1.88
C ARG A 54 -5.86 6.83 2.56
N ILE A 55 -4.93 7.78 2.55
CA ILE A 55 -3.65 7.75 3.29
C ILE A 55 -3.67 8.90 4.30
N TYR A 56 -3.22 8.62 5.52
CA TYR A 56 -3.09 9.54 6.64
C TYR A 56 -1.91 9.11 7.52
#